data_AF-T0SC41-F1
#
_entry.id   AF-T0SC41-F1
#
_cell.length_a   1.000
_cell.length_b   1.000
_cell.length_c   1.000
_cell.angle_alpha   90.00
_cell.angle_beta   90.00
_cell.angle_gamma   90.00
#
_symmetry.space_group_name_H-M   'P 1'
#
loop_
_entity.id
_entity.type
_entity.pdbx_description
1 polymer ?
#
loop_
_entity_poly.entity_id
_entity_poly.type
_entity_poly.pdbx_seq_one_letter_code
_entity_poly.pdbx_strand_id
1 'polypeptide(L)'
;MRGLLLLVLGALRGLLACRIMGASTGECQTPSVFLQYMPFCGPLLQYTACIPEAQTIWYNHSVKSKDLFLSQMYQKLVKQREYFEQDVDLNNAKRDEWGNTGEIVPRFTENRDCQDAFRNYMCWLNFPRCDDAGVSLVMCRSVCENYFKACMQAKDLWRCGDPAYVNGYEPEISTYANNLGELQYYRFPFPGSPFRSNVFTSDGTQALPVCTPSLLNGSPSIYDVLRRLHLVVLATWLVVFLR
;
A
#
# COMPACT_ATOMS: atom_id res chain seq x y z
N MET A 1 34.04 26.69 -14.29
CA MET A 1 32.61 26.85 -14.64
C MET A 1 31.90 25.52 -14.94
N ARG A 2 32.43 24.61 -15.77
CA ARG A 2 31.80 23.30 -16.04
C ARG A 2 31.60 22.40 -14.82
N GLY A 3 32.57 22.34 -13.89
CA GLY A 3 32.46 21.56 -12.65
C GLY A 3 31.38 22.09 -11.70
N LEU A 4 31.24 23.42 -11.60
CA LEU A 4 30.20 24.05 -10.78
C LEU A 4 28.80 23.82 -11.39
N LEU A 5 28.68 23.87 -12.73
CA LEU A 5 27.43 23.56 -13.43
C LEU A 5 27.01 22.09 -13.25
N LEU A 6 27.96 21.15 -13.31
CA LEU A 6 27.69 19.72 -13.08
C LEU A 6 27.32 19.42 -11.61
N LEU A 7 27.97 20.10 -10.66
CA LEU A 7 27.60 20.01 -9.23
C LEU A 7 26.21 20.59 -8.96
N VAL A 8 25.87 21.73 -9.58
CA VAL A 8 24.55 22.36 -9.46
C VAL A 8 23.47 21.48 -10.12
N LEU A 9 23.73 20.90 -11.30
CA LEU A 9 22.81 19.98 -11.97
C LEU A 9 22.63 18.66 -11.20
N GLY A 10 23.69 18.14 -10.58
CA GLY A 10 23.60 16.97 -9.70
C GLY A 10 22.79 17.24 -8.43
N ALA A 11 22.99 18.41 -7.80
CA ALA A 11 22.21 18.84 -6.64
C ALA A 11 20.73 19.07 -6.97
N LEU A 12 20.42 19.61 -8.16
CA LEU A 12 19.04 19.78 -8.65
C LEU A 12 18.31 18.46 -8.90
N ARG A 13 19.00 17.40 -9.37
CA ARG A 13 18.40 16.07 -9.54
C ARG A 13 18.04 15.41 -8.21
N GLY A 14 18.85 15.62 -7.17
CA GLY A 14 18.56 15.12 -5.81
C GLY A 14 17.31 15.74 -5.18
N LEU A 15 16.88 16.92 -5.65
CA LEU A 15 15.68 17.62 -5.19
C LEU A 15 14.40 17.16 -5.87
N LEU A 16 14.49 16.38 -6.95
CA LEU A 16 13.34 15.84 -7.70
C LEU A 16 13.12 14.33 -7.48
N ALA A 17 14.00 13.69 -6.70
CA ALA A 17 13.90 12.28 -6.40
C ALA A 17 12.86 12.03 -5.30
N CYS A 18 11.86 11.22 -5.61
CA CYS A 18 10.88 10.80 -4.63
C CYS A 18 11.42 9.61 -3.82
N ARG A 19 10.90 9.45 -2.59
CA ARG A 19 11.38 8.44 -1.67
C ARG A 19 10.60 7.14 -1.79
N ILE A 20 11.33 6.05 -1.93
CA ILE A 20 10.84 4.68 -1.83
C ILE A 20 11.40 4.10 -0.54
N MET A 21 10.54 3.68 0.39
CA MET A 21 10.96 3.08 1.67
C MET A 21 11.98 3.96 2.44
N GLY A 22 11.84 5.29 2.35
CA GLY A 22 12.72 6.25 3.01
C GLY A 22 14.00 6.61 2.26
N ALA A 23 14.33 5.92 1.16
CA ALA A 23 15.50 6.22 0.33
C ALA A 23 15.10 7.01 -0.93
N SER A 24 15.86 8.05 -1.28
CA SER A 24 15.68 8.85 -2.50
C SER A 24 16.18 8.09 -3.73
N THR A 25 15.39 7.14 -4.21
CA THR A 25 15.76 6.23 -5.33
C THR A 25 14.70 6.15 -6.43
N GLY A 26 13.66 6.99 -6.36
CA GLY A 26 12.58 6.99 -7.33
C GLY A 26 12.38 8.34 -8.02
N GLU A 27 11.56 8.30 -9.06
CA GLU A 27 11.06 9.46 -9.80
C GLU A 27 9.52 9.41 -9.86
N CYS A 28 8.88 10.58 -9.75
CA CYS A 28 7.43 10.69 -9.88
C CYS A 28 7.01 10.64 -11.34
N GLN A 29 6.24 9.61 -11.70
CA GLN A 29 5.81 9.38 -13.08
C GLN A 29 4.31 9.13 -13.15
N THR A 30 3.69 9.46 -14.29
CA THR A 30 2.27 9.27 -14.54
C THR A 30 1.96 7.82 -14.97
N PRO A 31 0.73 7.32 -14.76
CA PRO A 31 0.36 5.94 -15.11
C PRO A 31 0.66 5.54 -16.56
N SER A 32 0.55 6.48 -17.51
CA SER A 32 0.91 6.25 -18.92
C SER A 32 2.33 5.73 -19.14
N VAL A 33 3.27 6.06 -18.25
CA VAL A 33 4.70 5.68 -18.36
C VAL A 33 4.94 4.27 -17.84
N PHE A 34 4.35 3.93 -16.69
CA PHE A 34 4.69 2.72 -15.94
C PHE A 34 3.71 1.55 -16.10
N LEU A 35 2.45 1.80 -16.47
CA LEU A 35 1.41 0.76 -16.47
C LEU A 35 1.75 -0.44 -17.36
N GLN A 36 2.38 -0.19 -18.52
CA GLN A 36 2.81 -1.25 -19.44
C GLN A 36 3.85 -2.22 -18.83
N TYR A 37 4.54 -1.80 -17.76
CA TYR A 37 5.57 -2.57 -17.09
C TYR A 37 5.11 -3.17 -15.75
N MET A 38 3.87 -2.87 -15.31
CA MET A 38 3.36 -3.19 -13.97
C MET A 38 2.06 -4.00 -14.01
N PRO A 39 2.09 -5.26 -14.45
CA PRO A 39 0.89 -6.10 -14.46
C PRO A 39 0.32 -6.36 -13.05
N PHE A 40 1.15 -6.38 -12.01
CA PHE A 40 0.70 -6.76 -10.67
C PHE A 40 0.17 -5.57 -9.85
N CYS A 41 0.95 -4.51 -9.65
CA CYS A 41 0.50 -3.34 -8.87
C CYS A 41 -0.15 -2.26 -9.74
N GLY A 42 0.16 -2.19 -11.04
CA GLY A 42 -0.28 -1.11 -11.94
C GLY A 42 -1.78 -0.79 -11.90
N PRO A 43 -2.70 -1.79 -11.94
CA PRO A 43 -4.15 -1.53 -11.88
C PRO A 43 -4.62 -0.75 -10.64
N LEU A 44 -3.83 -0.72 -9.57
CA LEU A 44 -4.11 -0.03 -8.31
C LEU A 44 -3.57 1.41 -8.27
N LEU A 45 -2.69 1.76 -9.20
CA LEU A 45 -1.94 3.02 -9.22
C LEU A 45 -2.58 4.01 -10.21
N GLN A 46 -3.75 4.54 -9.86
CA GLN A 46 -4.49 5.52 -10.66
C GLN A 46 -4.01 6.97 -10.44
N TYR A 47 -2.77 7.13 -9.98
CA TYR A 47 -2.19 8.41 -9.57
C TYR A 47 -0.73 8.50 -10.02
N THR A 48 -0.17 9.71 -10.02
CA THR A 48 1.28 9.92 -10.21
C THR A 48 2.02 9.23 -9.06
N ALA A 49 2.79 8.19 -9.39
CA ALA A 49 3.42 7.32 -8.41
C ALA A 49 4.94 7.50 -8.43
N CYS A 50 5.55 7.33 -7.26
CA CYS A 50 6.99 7.25 -7.11
C CYS A 50 7.48 5.87 -7.54
N ILE A 51 8.20 5.80 -8.66
CA ILE A 51 8.68 4.56 -9.25
C ILE A 51 10.21 4.50 -9.27
N PRO A 52 10.83 3.31 -9.27
CA PRO A 52 12.30 3.19 -9.35
C PRO A 52 12.86 3.87 -10.59
N GLU A 53 13.84 4.77 -10.39
CA GLU A 53 14.60 5.36 -11.49
C GLU A 53 15.55 4.30 -12.06
N ALA A 54 15.49 4.04 -13.37
CA ALA A 54 16.39 3.08 -13.99
C ALA A 54 17.84 3.58 -13.94
N GLN A 55 18.74 2.78 -13.37
CA GLN A 55 20.15 3.13 -13.22
C GLN A 55 21.04 2.14 -13.96
N THR A 56 22.13 2.64 -14.55
CA THR A 56 23.09 1.81 -15.32
C THR A 56 23.87 0.85 -14.43
N ILE A 57 24.12 1.21 -13.17
CA ILE A 57 24.87 0.41 -12.19
C ILE A 57 23.99 -0.71 -11.61
N TRP A 58 22.70 -0.45 -11.41
CA TRP A 58 21.73 -1.41 -10.88
C TRP A 58 20.59 -1.64 -11.88
N TYR A 59 20.86 -2.47 -12.89
CA TYR A 59 19.90 -2.81 -13.95
C TYR A 59 18.59 -3.42 -13.43
N ASN A 60 18.62 -4.03 -12.24
CA ASN A 60 17.43 -4.58 -11.58
C ASN A 60 16.60 -3.52 -10.82
N HIS A 61 17.11 -2.30 -10.65
CA HIS A 61 16.35 -1.19 -10.05
C HIS A 61 15.44 -0.57 -11.11
N SER A 62 14.43 -1.33 -11.52
CA SER A 62 13.45 -0.94 -12.54
C SER A 62 12.03 -1.17 -12.06
N VAL A 63 11.09 -0.46 -12.68
CA VAL A 63 9.65 -0.62 -12.48
C VAL A 63 9.23 -2.08 -12.62
N LYS A 64 9.61 -2.71 -13.74
CA LYS A 64 9.25 -4.10 -14.07
C LYS A 64 9.80 -5.09 -13.04
N SER A 65 11.08 -4.95 -12.70
CA SER A 65 11.74 -5.86 -11.76
C SER A 65 11.13 -5.74 -10.37
N LYS A 66 10.78 -4.53 -9.93
CA LYS A 66 10.13 -4.31 -8.64
C LYS A 66 8.70 -4.84 -8.61
N ASP A 67 7.90 -4.60 -9.64
CA ASP A 67 6.55 -5.14 -9.74
C ASP A 67 6.55 -6.69 -9.72
N LEU A 68 7.48 -7.30 -10.46
CA LEU A 68 7.69 -8.74 -10.46
C LEU A 68 8.09 -9.27 -9.08
N PHE A 69 9.02 -8.59 -8.40
CA PHE A 69 9.42 -8.95 -7.04
C PHE A 69 8.22 -8.92 -6.08
N LEU A 70 7.39 -7.88 -6.15
CA LEU A 70 6.21 -7.78 -5.30
C LEU A 70 5.17 -8.85 -5.61
N SER A 71 4.96 -9.19 -6.88
CA SER A 71 4.08 -10.29 -7.28
C SER A 71 4.55 -11.63 -6.70
N GLN A 72 5.85 -11.93 -6.84
CA GLN A 72 6.45 -13.15 -6.31
C GLN A 72 6.41 -13.20 -4.78
N MET A 73 6.73 -12.09 -4.12
CA MET A 73 6.67 -12.00 -2.66
C MET A 73 5.24 -12.13 -2.14
N TYR A 74 4.27 -11.49 -2.79
CA TYR A 74 2.86 -11.63 -2.46
C TYR A 74 2.42 -13.10 -2.57
N GLN A 75 2.66 -13.74 -3.71
CA GLN A 75 2.31 -15.14 -3.93
C GLN A 75 2.95 -16.06 -2.90
N LYS A 76 4.25 -15.86 -2.61
CA LYS A 76 4.97 -16.64 -1.61
C LYS A 76 4.35 -16.49 -0.23
N LEU A 77 4.04 -15.26 0.20
CA LEU A 77 3.50 -14.99 1.53
C LEU A 77 2.07 -15.50 1.69
N VAL A 78 1.20 -15.30 0.70
CA VAL A 78 -0.17 -15.83 0.71
C VAL A 78 -0.15 -17.36 0.76
N LYS A 79 0.62 -17.99 -0.13
CA LYS A 79 0.72 -19.46 -0.18
C LYS A 79 1.30 -20.05 1.11
N GLN A 80 2.30 -19.39 1.69
CA GLN A 80 2.85 -19.80 2.98
C GLN A 80 1.79 -19.74 4.09
N ARG A 81 0.94 -18.70 4.11
CA ARG A 81 -0.15 -18.59 5.08
C ARG A 81 -1.22 -19.66 4.86
N GLU A 82 -1.64 -19.88 3.63
CA GLU A 82 -2.58 -20.95 3.29
C GLU A 82 -2.06 -22.33 3.72
N TYR A 83 -0.75 -22.60 3.57
CA TYR A 83 -0.17 -23.85 4.06
C TYR A 83 -0.24 -24.02 5.57
N PHE A 84 0.03 -22.96 6.36
CA PHE A 84 -0.14 -23.03 7.80
C PHE A 84 -1.61 -23.14 8.21
N GLU A 85 -2.50 -22.51 7.46
CA GLU A 85 -3.94 -22.54 7.72
C GLU A 85 -4.58 -23.92 7.41
N GLN A 86 -3.94 -24.72 6.57
CA GLN A 86 -4.39 -26.06 6.16
C GLN A 86 -3.58 -27.20 6.83
N ASP A 87 -2.73 -26.87 7.80
CA ASP A 87 -1.88 -27.84 8.47
C ASP A 87 -2.71 -28.78 9.37
N VAL A 88 -2.80 -30.04 8.92
CA VAL A 88 -3.57 -31.09 9.60
C VAL A 88 -2.94 -31.49 10.93
N ASP A 89 -1.61 -31.41 11.06
CA ASP A 89 -0.92 -31.81 12.27
C ASP A 89 -1.13 -30.79 13.39
N LEU A 90 -1.08 -29.49 13.05
CA LEU A 90 -1.44 -28.41 13.99
C LEU A 90 -2.88 -28.54 14.45
N ASN A 91 -3.81 -28.79 13.53
CA ASN A 91 -5.22 -28.96 13.85
C ASN A 91 -5.47 -30.20 14.74
N ASN A 92 -4.85 -31.34 14.43
CA ASN A 92 -4.93 -32.56 15.24
C ASN A 92 -4.35 -32.36 16.65
N ALA A 93 -3.29 -31.56 16.76
CA ALA A 93 -2.67 -31.20 18.03
C ALA A 93 -3.46 -30.15 18.83
N LYS A 94 -4.58 -29.65 18.30
CA LYS A 94 -5.37 -28.53 18.87
C LYS A 94 -4.48 -27.32 19.14
N ARG A 95 -3.64 -26.98 18.15
CA ARG A 95 -2.76 -25.83 18.19
C ARG A 95 -3.15 -24.80 17.13
N ASP A 96 -3.06 -23.54 17.51
CA ASP A 96 -3.19 -22.42 16.59
C ASP A 96 -1.92 -22.23 15.72
N GLU A 97 -1.97 -21.30 14.78
CA GLU A 97 -0.86 -20.94 13.88
C GLU A 97 0.39 -20.37 14.58
N TRP A 98 0.33 -20.14 15.90
CA TRP A 98 1.44 -19.68 16.73
C TRP A 98 1.95 -20.77 17.69
N GLY A 99 1.32 -21.95 17.68
CA GLY A 99 1.67 -23.10 18.51
C GLY A 99 1.04 -23.12 19.91
N ASN A 100 0.14 -22.18 20.23
CA ASN A 100 -0.64 -22.19 21.47
C ASN A 100 -1.82 -23.15 21.35
N THR A 101 -2.43 -23.52 22.47
CA THR A 101 -3.68 -24.30 22.46
C THR A 101 -4.81 -23.50 21.84
N GLY A 102 -5.41 -24.01 20.77
CA GLY A 102 -6.45 -23.31 20.02
C GLY A 102 -6.80 -23.96 18.69
N GLU A 103 -7.62 -23.28 17.91
CA GLU A 103 -7.95 -23.65 16.53
C GLU A 103 -7.28 -22.68 15.57
N ILE A 104 -6.92 -23.20 14.40
CA ILE A 104 -6.35 -22.40 13.31
C ILE A 104 -7.44 -21.49 12.75
N VAL A 105 -7.15 -20.19 12.67
CA VAL A 105 -8.09 -19.23 12.08
C VAL A 105 -7.71 -18.97 10.61
N PRO A 106 -8.51 -19.45 9.63
CA PRO A 106 -8.25 -19.20 8.22
C PRO A 106 -8.49 -17.72 7.91
N ARG A 107 -7.43 -17.01 7.51
CA ARG A 107 -7.48 -15.59 7.17
C ARG A 107 -7.19 -15.34 5.71
N PHE A 108 -6.32 -16.14 5.10
CA PHE A 108 -5.95 -16.03 3.69
C PHE A 108 -6.65 -17.08 2.83
N THR A 109 -6.89 -18.27 3.37
CA THR A 109 -7.59 -19.37 2.68
C THR A 109 -9.02 -18.94 2.36
N GLU A 110 -9.36 -18.94 1.06
CA GLU A 110 -10.67 -18.56 0.52
C GLU A 110 -11.15 -17.13 0.85
N ASN A 111 -10.32 -16.31 1.49
CA ASN A 111 -10.64 -14.93 1.82
C ASN A 111 -9.98 -13.96 0.83
N ARG A 112 -10.69 -13.72 -0.28
CA ARG A 112 -10.27 -12.79 -1.33
C ARG A 112 -10.10 -11.36 -0.84
N ASP A 113 -10.91 -10.91 0.11
CA ASP A 113 -10.84 -9.54 0.64
C ASP A 113 -9.53 -9.32 1.40
N CYS A 114 -9.09 -10.27 2.22
CA CYS A 114 -7.79 -10.22 2.88
C CYS A 114 -6.64 -10.22 1.88
N GLN A 115 -6.69 -11.12 0.90
CA GLN A 115 -5.71 -11.23 -0.17
C GLN A 115 -5.57 -9.92 -0.96
N ASP A 116 -6.69 -9.34 -1.39
CA ASP A 116 -6.71 -8.08 -2.13
C ASP A 116 -6.30 -6.88 -1.25
N ALA A 117 -6.70 -6.84 0.03
CA ALA A 117 -6.25 -5.83 0.96
C ALA A 117 -4.74 -5.89 1.23
N PHE A 118 -4.17 -7.10 1.33
CA PHE A 118 -2.74 -7.31 1.48
C PHE A 118 -1.96 -6.89 0.22
N ARG A 119 -2.47 -7.22 -0.96
CA ARG A 119 -1.91 -6.75 -2.25
C ARG A 119 -1.92 -5.22 -2.31
N ASN A 120 -3.04 -4.58 -1.98
CA ASN A 120 -3.17 -3.13 -1.97
C ASN A 120 -2.16 -2.48 -1.02
N TYR A 121 -2.05 -3.01 0.20
CA TYR A 121 -1.07 -2.57 1.19
C TYR A 121 0.36 -2.66 0.65
N MET A 122 0.76 -3.82 0.11
CA MET A 122 2.10 -4.04 -0.44
C MET A 122 2.40 -3.10 -1.61
N CYS A 123 1.46 -2.91 -2.52
CA CYS A 123 1.63 -2.06 -3.70
C CYS A 123 1.74 -0.58 -3.32
N TRP A 124 0.84 -0.06 -2.48
CA TRP A 124 0.86 1.35 -2.08
C TRP A 124 2.04 1.70 -1.17
N LEU A 125 2.52 0.76 -0.36
CA LEU A 125 3.77 0.92 0.40
C LEU A 125 4.98 1.07 -0.52
N ASN A 126 4.99 0.35 -1.64
CA ASN A 126 6.13 0.29 -2.55
C ASN A 126 6.09 1.33 -3.67
N PHE A 127 4.91 1.81 -4.04
CA PHE A 127 4.68 2.81 -5.07
C PHE A 127 3.83 3.94 -4.49
N PRO A 128 4.44 4.74 -3.58
CA PRO A 128 3.72 5.82 -2.93
C PRO A 128 3.30 6.87 -3.96
N ARG A 129 2.17 7.51 -3.68
CA ARG A 129 1.67 8.64 -4.47
C ARG A 129 2.64 9.81 -4.34
N CYS A 130 2.82 10.56 -5.42
CA CYS A 130 3.51 11.84 -5.38
C CYS A 130 2.52 13.00 -5.26
N ASP A 131 2.92 14.04 -4.54
CA ASP A 131 2.27 15.34 -4.59
C ASP A 131 2.75 16.18 -5.79
N ASP A 132 2.19 17.38 -5.92
CA ASP A 132 2.52 18.32 -7.00
C ASP A 132 3.96 18.85 -6.93
N ALA A 133 4.62 18.70 -5.78
CA ALA A 133 6.03 19.04 -5.59
C ALA A 133 6.99 17.89 -5.96
N GLY A 134 6.47 16.74 -6.40
CA GLY A 134 7.27 15.56 -6.73
C GLY A 134 7.77 14.80 -5.49
N VAL A 135 7.16 15.04 -4.32
CA VAL A 135 7.51 14.35 -3.08
C VAL A 135 6.58 13.17 -2.87
N SER A 136 7.14 12.01 -2.51
CA SER A 136 6.31 10.84 -2.19
C SER A 136 5.61 11.01 -0.84
N LEU A 137 4.34 10.61 -0.81
CA LEU A 137 3.46 10.72 0.33
C LEU A 137 3.50 9.45 1.19
N VAL A 138 3.40 9.65 2.51
CA VAL A 138 3.24 8.56 3.48
C VAL A 138 1.94 7.78 3.26
N MET A 139 1.82 6.58 3.81
CA MET A 139 0.65 5.74 3.61
C MET A 139 -0.56 6.24 4.41
N CYS A 140 -1.76 6.10 3.85
CA CYS A 140 -2.99 6.44 4.56
C CYS A 140 -3.28 5.42 5.66
N ARG A 141 -3.73 5.89 6.82
CA ARG A 141 -4.10 5.04 7.97
C ARG A 141 -5.13 3.98 7.60
N SER A 142 -6.11 4.36 6.78
CA SER A 142 -7.18 3.49 6.30
C SER A 142 -6.66 2.27 5.53
N VAL A 143 -5.49 2.35 4.89
CA VAL A 143 -4.88 1.21 4.19
C VAL A 143 -4.44 0.15 5.19
N CYS A 144 -3.74 0.57 6.23
CA CYS A 144 -3.31 -0.30 7.32
C CYS A 144 -4.53 -0.92 8.02
N GLU A 145 -5.49 -0.09 8.40
CA GLU A 145 -6.73 -0.55 9.06
C GLU A 145 -7.52 -1.52 8.19
N ASN A 146 -7.64 -1.25 6.89
CA ASN A 146 -8.35 -2.13 5.97
C ASN A 146 -7.64 -3.49 5.82
N TYR A 147 -6.32 -3.52 5.77
CA TYR A 147 -5.56 -4.77 5.74
C TYR A 147 -5.84 -5.63 6.99
N PHE A 148 -5.69 -5.05 8.19
CA PHE A 148 -5.95 -5.79 9.41
C PHE A 148 -7.42 -6.21 9.54
N LYS A 149 -8.36 -5.36 9.12
CA LYS A 149 -9.80 -5.65 9.15
C LYS A 149 -10.19 -6.78 8.19
N ALA A 150 -9.78 -6.69 6.92
CA ALA A 150 -10.11 -7.68 5.89
C ALA A 150 -9.52 -9.06 6.22
N CYS A 151 -8.34 -9.07 6.85
CA CYS A 151 -7.69 -10.28 7.33
C CYS A 151 -8.12 -10.70 8.74
N MET A 152 -9.20 -10.13 9.31
CA MET A 152 -9.76 -10.52 10.60
C MET A 152 -8.74 -10.60 11.74
N GLN A 153 -7.76 -9.70 11.74
CA GLN A 153 -6.74 -9.64 12.78
C GLN A 153 -7.33 -9.01 14.05
N ALA A 154 -6.96 -9.54 15.21
CA ALA A 154 -7.37 -9.00 16.50
C ALA A 154 -6.91 -7.54 16.66
N LYS A 155 -7.75 -6.69 17.26
CA LYS A 155 -7.55 -5.22 17.27
C LYS A 155 -6.28 -4.76 17.99
N ASP A 156 -5.84 -5.51 18.99
CA ASP A 156 -4.60 -5.31 19.75
C ASP A 156 -3.33 -5.49 18.89
N LEU A 157 -3.42 -6.27 17.80
CA LEU A 157 -2.34 -6.45 16.82
C LEU A 157 -2.26 -5.32 15.80
N TRP A 158 -3.27 -4.45 15.71
CA TRP A 158 -3.29 -3.39 14.71
C TRP A 158 -2.26 -2.32 15.05
N ARG A 159 -1.27 -2.17 14.18
CA ARG A 159 -0.20 -1.18 14.33
C ARG A 159 -0.37 0.01 13.39
N CYS A 160 -1.58 0.55 13.32
CA CYS A 160 -1.97 1.67 12.46
C CYS A 160 -2.16 2.98 13.23
N GLY A 161 -1.83 2.98 14.52
CA GLY A 161 -2.10 4.04 15.48
C GLY A 161 -1.12 5.21 15.40
N ASP A 162 -0.85 5.82 16.56
CA ASP A 162 0.03 6.97 16.66
C ASP A 162 1.51 6.54 16.76
N PRO A 163 2.43 7.13 15.98
CA PRO A 163 3.87 6.90 16.12
C PRO A 163 4.40 7.11 17.56
N ALA A 164 3.79 8.01 18.35
CA ALA A 164 4.12 8.22 19.75
C ALA A 164 3.92 6.94 20.61
N TYR A 165 3.03 6.06 20.17
CA TYR A 165 2.77 4.76 20.78
C TYR A 165 3.33 3.60 19.95
N VAL A 166 4.33 3.88 19.10
CA VAL A 166 4.92 2.91 18.16
C VAL A 166 3.82 2.24 17.29
N ASN A 167 2.83 3.06 16.93
CA ASN A 167 1.61 2.74 16.20
C ASN A 167 0.58 1.86 16.92
N GLY A 168 0.60 1.78 18.26
CA GLY A 168 -0.58 1.42 19.04
C GLY A 168 -1.65 2.52 19.01
N TYR A 169 -2.90 2.18 19.33
CA TYR A 169 -3.96 3.18 19.56
C TYR A 169 -3.90 3.79 20.96
N GLU A 170 -3.25 3.09 21.88
CA GLU A 170 -3.01 3.48 23.26
C GLU A 170 -1.55 3.16 23.61
N PRO A 171 -0.96 3.83 24.61
CA PRO A 171 0.37 3.49 25.11
C PRO A 171 0.41 2.04 25.59
N GLU A 172 1.34 1.23 25.08
CA GLU A 172 1.61 -0.09 25.66
C GLU A 172 2.35 0.06 26.99
N ILE A 173 1.95 -0.74 27.98
CA ILE A 173 2.63 -0.83 29.27
C ILE A 173 3.73 -1.89 29.13
N SER A 174 4.99 -1.48 29.27
CA SER A 174 6.10 -2.45 29.27
C SER A 174 6.05 -3.31 30.53
N THR A 175 6.18 -4.63 30.35
CA THR A 175 6.25 -5.62 31.42
C THR A 175 7.68 -6.11 31.68
N TYR A 176 8.68 -5.62 30.93
CA TYR A 176 10.07 -6.07 31.01
C TYR A 176 11.04 -4.90 31.25
N ALA A 177 11.77 -4.97 32.36
CA ALA A 177 12.84 -4.04 32.69
C ALA A 177 14.20 -4.60 32.23
N ASN A 178 15.07 -3.71 31.74
CA ASN A 178 16.47 -4.06 31.49
C ASN A 178 17.24 -4.26 32.81
N ASN A 179 18.52 -4.61 32.70
CA ASN A 179 19.41 -4.81 33.85
C ASN A 179 19.60 -3.56 34.74
N LEU A 180 19.14 -2.38 34.29
CA LEU A 180 19.17 -1.11 35.02
C LEU A 180 17.81 -0.78 35.68
N GLY A 181 16.82 -1.67 35.58
CA GLY A 181 15.47 -1.42 36.08
C GLY A 181 14.63 -0.50 35.19
N GLU A 182 15.13 -0.12 34.02
CA GLU A 182 14.41 0.71 33.07
C GLU A 182 13.51 -0.18 32.22
N LEU A 183 12.23 0.16 32.17
CA LEU A 183 11.28 -0.49 31.28
C LEU A 183 11.73 -0.26 29.83
N GLN A 184 12.17 -1.34 29.17
CA GLN A 184 12.52 -1.26 27.76
C GLN A 184 11.29 -1.57 26.92
N TYR A 185 11.00 -0.65 26.01
CA TYR A 185 9.96 -0.82 25.03
C TYR A 185 10.48 -0.33 23.68
N TYR A 186 11.00 -1.24 22.86
CA TYR A 186 11.32 -0.94 21.48
C TYR A 186 10.67 -1.97 20.57
N ARG A 187 9.60 -1.55 19.89
CA ARG A 187 9.12 -2.21 18.68
C ARG A 187 9.52 -1.35 17.49
N PHE A 188 9.90 -1.97 16.39
CA PHE A 188 10.21 -1.21 15.18
C PHE A 188 8.92 -0.64 14.57
N PRO A 189 8.93 0.56 13.97
CA PRO A 189 7.75 1.12 13.32
C PRO A 189 7.16 0.15 12.28
N PHE A 190 5.83 0.01 12.29
CA PHE A 190 5.14 -0.82 11.32
C PHE A 190 5.37 -0.30 9.89
N PRO A 191 5.51 -1.16 8.85
CA PRO A 191 5.82 -0.69 7.51
C PRO A 191 4.82 0.36 7.00
N GLY A 192 5.32 1.45 6.43
CA GLY A 192 4.49 2.57 5.98
C GLY A 192 4.07 3.57 7.06
N SER A 193 4.45 3.33 8.31
CA SER A 193 4.46 4.33 9.38
C SER A 193 5.45 5.47 9.05
N PRO A 194 5.14 6.74 9.38
CA PRO A 194 3.90 7.19 10.04
C PRO A 194 2.70 7.22 9.09
N PHE A 195 1.52 6.92 9.63
CA PHE A 195 0.28 6.97 8.86
C PHE A 195 -0.39 8.34 8.94
N ARG A 196 -1.00 8.77 7.84
CA ARG A 196 -1.82 9.99 7.80
C ARG A 196 -3.27 9.66 7.48
N SER A 197 -4.20 10.44 8.02
CA SER A 197 -5.63 10.29 7.70
C SER A 197 -5.93 10.82 6.30
N ASN A 198 -6.90 10.21 5.62
CA ASN A 198 -7.44 10.77 4.38
C ASN A 198 -8.13 12.10 4.65
N VAL A 199 -8.03 13.01 3.69
CA VAL A 199 -8.72 14.28 3.69
C VAL A 199 -9.49 14.39 2.39
N PHE A 200 -10.71 14.92 2.47
CA PHE A 200 -11.60 15.12 1.34
C PHE A 200 -11.89 16.60 1.16
N THR A 201 -12.34 16.98 -0.03
CA THR A 201 -12.91 18.31 -0.28
C THR A 201 -14.09 18.60 0.64
N SER A 202 -14.44 19.87 0.82
CA SER A 202 -15.52 20.29 1.72
C SER A 202 -16.89 19.70 1.35
N ASP A 203 -17.09 19.39 0.07
CA ASP A 203 -18.27 18.71 -0.48
C ASP A 203 -18.18 17.18 -0.41
N GLY A 204 -17.05 16.63 0.04
CA GLY A 204 -16.82 15.19 0.19
C GLY A 204 -16.70 14.41 -1.13
N THR A 205 -16.64 15.09 -2.27
CA THR A 205 -16.68 14.44 -3.59
C THR A 205 -15.32 14.01 -4.11
N GLN A 206 -14.22 14.57 -3.57
CA GLN A 206 -12.86 14.29 -4.02
C GLN A 206 -11.91 14.04 -2.84
N ALA A 207 -11.03 13.06 -3.00
CA ALA A 207 -9.96 12.80 -2.05
C ALA A 207 -8.75 13.70 -2.35
N LEU A 208 -8.30 14.46 -1.36
CA LEU A 208 -7.11 15.31 -1.47
C LEU A 208 -5.83 14.45 -1.39
N PRO A 209 -4.78 14.78 -2.16
CA PRO A 209 -3.52 14.02 -2.19
C PRO A 209 -2.67 14.28 -0.93
N VAL A 210 -3.11 13.77 0.21
CA VAL A 210 -2.40 13.96 1.50
C VAL A 210 -1.61 12.73 1.93
N CYS A 211 -1.98 11.54 1.45
CA CYS A 211 -1.34 10.26 1.74
C CYS A 211 -1.52 9.28 0.55
N THR A 212 -0.94 8.09 0.67
CA THR A 212 -1.07 7.03 -0.35
C THR A 212 -2.13 6.02 0.06
N PRO A 213 -3.16 5.73 -0.76
CA PRO A 213 -3.36 6.24 -2.11
C PRO A 213 -4.23 7.53 -2.17
N SER A 214 -4.86 7.93 -1.06
CA SER A 214 -5.90 8.98 -1.03
C SER A 214 -6.93 8.82 -2.14
N LEU A 215 -7.63 7.67 -2.10
CA LEU A 215 -8.73 7.35 -3.00
C LEU A 215 -10.07 7.63 -2.31
N LEU A 216 -11.06 8.01 -3.11
CA LEU A 216 -12.44 8.00 -2.66
C LEU A 216 -12.86 6.53 -2.52
N ASN A 217 -13.06 6.05 -1.29
CA ASN A 217 -13.65 4.72 -1.04
C ASN A 217 -15.17 4.74 -1.29
N GLY A 218 -15.60 5.27 -2.43
CA GLY A 218 -16.98 5.23 -2.88
C GLY A 218 -17.19 4.01 -3.76
N SER A 219 -18.11 3.11 -3.37
CA SER A 219 -18.80 2.28 -4.35
C SER A 219 -19.32 3.20 -5.48
N PRO A 220 -19.18 2.86 -6.78
CA PRO A 220 -19.72 3.69 -7.84
C PRO A 220 -21.18 4.00 -7.52
N SER A 221 -21.49 5.28 -7.40
CA SER A 221 -22.85 5.73 -7.14
C SER A 221 -23.77 5.15 -8.21
N ILE A 222 -24.97 4.70 -7.84
CA ILE A 222 -25.98 4.19 -8.78
C ILE A 222 -26.24 5.20 -9.91
N TYR A 223 -26.00 6.49 -9.64
CA TYR A 223 -26.05 7.59 -10.60
C TYR A 223 -24.97 7.50 -11.71
N ASP A 224 -23.75 7.04 -11.41
CA ASP A 224 -22.71 6.83 -12.43
C ASP A 224 -23.03 5.62 -13.33
N VAL A 225 -23.65 4.59 -12.76
CA VAL A 225 -24.14 3.42 -13.53
C VAL A 225 -25.27 3.84 -14.46
N LEU A 226 -26.25 4.61 -13.95
CA LEU A 226 -27.37 5.13 -14.73
C LEU A 226 -26.91 6.11 -15.83
N ARG A 227 -25.92 6.97 -15.54
CA ARG A 227 -25.36 7.91 -16.53
C ARG A 227 -24.64 7.18 -17.67
N ARG A 228 -23.89 6.11 -17.36
CA ARG A 228 -23.25 5.27 -18.38
C ARG A 228 -24.28 4.52 -19.21
N LEU A 229 -25.35 4.00 -18.60
CA LEU A 229 -26.48 3.38 -19.30
C LEU A 229 -27.18 4.38 -20.23
N HIS A 230 -27.43 5.61 -19.78
CA HIS A 230 -28.04 6.65 -20.61
C HIS A 230 -27.21 7.00 -21.85
N LEU A 231 -25.88 7.10 -21.71
CA LEU A 231 -24.98 7.37 -22.82
C LEU A 231 -24.94 6.21 -23.83
N VAL A 232 -25.00 4.97 -23.35
CA VAL A 232 -25.09 3.78 -24.23
C VAL A 232 -26.43 3.74 -24.96
N VAL A 233 -27.54 4.02 -24.29
CA VAL A 233 -28.88 4.06 -24.90
C VAL A 233 -29.00 5.21 -25.91
N LEU A 234 -28.43 6.37 -25.63
CA LEU A 234 -28.38 7.50 -26.58
C LEU A 234 -27.53 7.17 -27.81
N ALA A 235 -26.38 6.52 -27.61
CA ALA A 235 -25.50 6.12 -28.71
C ALA A 235 -26.17 5.06 -29.60
N THR A 236 -26.88 4.08 -29.01
CA THR A 236 -27.62 3.08 -29.79
C THR A 236 -28.84 3.68 -30.50
N TRP A 237 -29.55 4.62 -29.87
CA TRP A 237 -30.63 5.38 -30.52
C TRP A 237 -30.13 6.17 -31.73
N LEU A 238 -29.02 6.90 -31.59
CA LEU A 238 -28.44 7.68 -32.68
C LEU A 238 -28.00 6.78 -33.85
N VAL A 239 -27.43 5.61 -33.57
CA VAL A 239 -27.01 4.66 -34.62
C VAL A 239 -28.21 4.03 -35.35
N VAL A 240 -29.33 3.81 -34.67
CA VAL A 240 -30.54 3.21 -35.25
C VAL A 240 -31.34 4.23 -36.07
N PHE A 241 -31.37 5.50 -35.67
CA PHE A 241 -32.18 6.53 -36.33
C PHE A 241 -31.43 7.41 -37.34
N LEU A 242 -30.09 7.38 -37.38
CA LEU A 242 -29.27 8.06 -38.38
C LEU A 242 -28.74 7.12 -39.48
N ARG A 243 -29.30 5.92 -39.59
CA ARG A 243 -29.24 5.05 -40.77
C ARG A 243 -30.58 5.10 -41.50
#